data_AF-A0A0B7A7E0-F1
#
_entry.id   AF-A0A0B7A7E0-F1
#
_cell.length_a   1.000
_cell.length_b   1.000
_cell.length_c   1.000
_cell.angle_alpha   90.00
_cell.angle_beta   90.00
_cell.angle_gamma   90.00
#
_symmetry.space_group_name_H-M   'P 1'
#
loop_
_entity.id
_entity.type
_entity.pdbx_description
1 polymer ?
#
loop_
_entity_poly.entity_id
_entity_poly.type
_entity_poly.pdbx_seq_one_letter_code
_entity_poly.pdbx_strand_id
1 'polypeptide(L)'
;MDLRNQVYNWTVDDVIEWLVEDVDLPQYSHTFHNLAIDGSVLPRLVNSTGPLLVSLGIRNPVHKQKLSLKAMDTVLFGAPKKIHSYIKDVMLFMAVLLAIGISWLACVHHRYSQTQVKKMMKDLESLQKAEDALKKLSKELADAERNQVSMPHDKQEELRLFRHNSLCLKVSRVNNGEKSPSSLSREGSTYRRQEGEKKLKQAEEELAMLREALSEAENRLEVQQQLESQWSVPGELQVWLQLTHELEQVHYNAKRQAAERQLLAARDGC
;
A
#
# COMPACT_ATOMS: atom_id res chain seq x y z
N MET A 1 -5.08 -32.07 -24.62
CA MET A 1 -4.34 -31.27 -25.62
C MET A 1 -3.27 -32.18 -26.20
N ASP A 2 -3.39 -32.57 -27.47
CA ASP A 2 -2.53 -33.57 -28.11
C ASP A 2 -1.05 -33.13 -28.15
N LEU A 3 -0.23 -33.73 -27.30
CA LEU A 3 1.24 -33.55 -27.26
C LEU A 3 1.90 -33.89 -28.61
N ARG A 4 1.32 -34.84 -29.33
CA ARG A 4 1.77 -35.27 -30.66
C ARG A 4 1.74 -34.14 -31.70
N ASN A 5 0.80 -33.20 -31.58
CA ASN A 5 0.64 -32.12 -32.55
C ASN A 5 1.68 -31.00 -32.37
N GLN A 6 2.22 -30.83 -31.16
CA GLN A 6 3.20 -29.78 -30.88
C GLN A 6 4.60 -30.16 -31.38
N VAL A 7 5.01 -31.41 -31.19
CA VAL A 7 6.32 -31.91 -31.63
C VAL A 7 6.38 -32.07 -33.15
N TYR A 8 5.27 -32.50 -33.77
CA TYR A 8 5.17 -32.62 -35.23
C TYR A 8 5.33 -31.27 -35.96
N ASN A 9 4.93 -30.17 -35.32
CA ASN A 9 4.98 -28.83 -35.90
C ASN A 9 6.33 -28.10 -35.69
N TRP A 10 7.39 -28.80 -35.26
CA TRP A 10 8.70 -28.18 -35.12
C TRP A 10 9.36 -27.91 -36.45
N THR A 11 9.93 -26.72 -36.57
CA THR A 11 10.80 -26.35 -37.67
C THR A 11 12.19 -26.95 -37.49
N VAL A 12 13.00 -26.92 -38.54
CA VAL A 12 14.39 -27.39 -38.50
C VAL A 12 15.20 -26.63 -37.44
N ASP A 13 14.99 -25.33 -37.30
CA ASP A 13 15.62 -24.50 -36.26
C ASP A 13 15.22 -24.94 -34.84
N ASP A 14 13.95 -25.27 -34.61
CA ASP A 14 13.47 -25.76 -33.31
C ASP A 14 14.13 -27.10 -32.94
N VAL A 15 14.31 -28.00 -33.91
CA VAL A 15 14.98 -29.29 -33.73
C VAL A 15 16.47 -29.09 -33.46
N ILE A 16 17.12 -28.11 -34.11
CA ILE A 16 18.53 -27.78 -33.89
C ILE A 16 18.74 -27.17 -32.50
N GLU A 17 17.88 -26.24 -32.09
CA GLU A 17 17.92 -25.64 -30.76
C GLU A 17 17.72 -26.71 -29.67
N TRP A 18 16.75 -27.60 -29.86
CA TRP A 18 16.57 -28.77 -29.00
C TRP A 18 17.82 -29.67 -28.96
N LEU A 19 18.45 -29.93 -30.10
CA LEU A 19 19.66 -30.75 -30.17
C LEU A 19 20.83 -30.12 -29.38
N VAL A 20 20.90 -28.78 -29.35
CA VAL A 20 21.96 -28.01 -28.67
C VAL A 20 21.67 -27.87 -27.17
N GLU A 21 20.47 -27.42 -26.79
CA GLU A 21 20.12 -27.10 -25.40
C GLU A 21 19.71 -28.33 -24.58
N ASP A 22 19.04 -29.29 -25.21
CA ASP A 22 18.36 -30.38 -24.50
C ASP A 22 19.05 -31.73 -24.64
N VAL A 23 19.70 -31.97 -25.80
CA VAL A 23 20.49 -33.17 -26.07
C VAL A 23 21.99 -32.93 -25.80
N ASP A 24 22.45 -31.68 -25.69
CA ASP A 24 23.85 -31.25 -25.61
C ASP A 24 24.74 -31.78 -26.75
N LEU A 25 24.21 -31.84 -27.97
CA LEU A 25 24.89 -32.40 -29.13
C LEU A 25 25.08 -31.34 -30.25
N PRO A 26 25.74 -30.20 -29.98
CA PRO A 26 25.89 -29.11 -30.97
C PRO A 26 26.71 -29.52 -32.19
N GLN A 27 27.56 -30.53 -32.06
CA GLN A 27 28.41 -31.04 -33.14
C GLN A 27 27.62 -31.61 -34.33
N TYR A 28 26.36 -32.03 -34.14
CA TYR A 28 25.53 -32.57 -35.23
C TYR A 28 24.53 -31.55 -35.79
N SER A 29 24.51 -30.32 -35.26
CA SER A 29 23.61 -29.23 -35.72
C SER A 29 23.69 -28.99 -37.22
N HIS A 30 24.91 -28.89 -37.77
CA HIS A 30 25.14 -28.68 -39.20
C HIS A 30 24.60 -29.83 -40.07
N THR A 31 24.71 -31.08 -39.61
CA THR A 31 24.17 -32.25 -40.32
C THR A 31 22.65 -32.24 -40.30
N PHE A 32 22.04 -31.91 -39.15
CA PHE A 32 20.59 -31.80 -39.02
C PHE A 32 20.01 -30.67 -39.88
N HIS A 33 20.72 -29.54 -39.96
CA HIS A 33 20.38 -28.42 -40.85
C HIS A 33 20.45 -28.82 -42.32
N ASN A 34 21.55 -29.47 -42.74
CA ASN A 34 21.76 -29.87 -44.13
C ASN A 34 20.78 -30.95 -44.61
N LEU A 35 20.33 -31.83 -43.70
CA LEU A 35 19.31 -32.84 -43.99
C LEU A 35 17.86 -32.33 -43.79
N ALA A 36 17.67 -31.07 -43.41
CA ALA A 36 16.38 -30.45 -43.14
C ALA A 36 15.47 -31.31 -42.23
N ILE A 37 16.04 -31.78 -41.12
CA ILE A 37 15.36 -32.66 -40.15
C ILE A 37 14.33 -31.84 -39.38
N ASP A 38 13.05 -32.12 -39.60
CA ASP A 38 11.90 -31.43 -39.00
C ASP A 38 11.28 -32.23 -37.82
N GLY A 39 10.28 -31.64 -37.16
CA GLY A 39 9.53 -32.30 -36.07
C GLY A 39 8.87 -33.62 -36.48
N SER A 40 8.56 -33.79 -37.78
CA SER A 40 7.93 -34.99 -38.34
C SER A 40 8.81 -36.24 -38.24
N VAL A 41 10.14 -36.08 -38.26
CA VAL A 41 11.10 -37.19 -38.23
C VAL A 41 11.63 -37.50 -36.83
N LEU A 42 11.34 -36.64 -35.84
CA LEU A 42 11.72 -36.83 -34.44
C LEU A 42 11.22 -38.17 -33.83
N PRO A 43 9.97 -38.62 -34.08
CA PRO A 43 9.49 -39.93 -33.64
C PRO A 43 10.26 -41.11 -34.26
N ARG A 44 10.85 -40.93 -35.45
CA ARG A 44 11.66 -41.95 -36.11
C ARG A 44 13.08 -42.01 -35.53
N LEU A 45 13.53 -40.92 -34.91
CA LEU A 45 14.79 -40.80 -34.20
C LEU A 45 14.79 -41.51 -32.83
N VAL A 46 13.62 -41.84 -32.29
CA VAL A 46 13.45 -42.64 -31.07
C VAL A 46 14.07 -44.02 -31.21
N ASN A 47 14.15 -44.58 -32.42
CA ASN A 47 14.79 -45.87 -32.63
C ASN A 47 16.32 -45.74 -32.76
N SER A 48 17.06 -46.16 -31.72
CA SER A 48 18.53 -46.10 -31.66
C SER A 48 19.26 -46.92 -32.74
N THR A 49 18.59 -47.89 -33.37
CA THR A 49 19.12 -48.73 -34.46
C THR A 49 18.53 -48.36 -35.84
N GLY A 50 17.78 -47.26 -35.93
CA GLY A 50 17.12 -46.88 -37.18
C GLY A 50 18.10 -46.49 -38.30
N PRO A 51 17.72 -46.71 -39.58
CA PRO A 51 18.56 -46.34 -40.73
C PRO A 51 18.83 -44.83 -40.82
N LEU A 52 17.93 -44.01 -40.24
CA LEU A 52 18.12 -42.55 -40.15
C LEU A 52 19.36 -42.19 -39.34
N LEU A 53 19.57 -42.75 -38.14
CA LEU A 53 20.75 -42.43 -37.31
C LEU A 53 22.08 -42.83 -37.97
N VAL A 54 22.05 -43.84 -38.84
CA VAL A 54 23.20 -44.24 -39.66
C VAL A 54 23.46 -43.22 -40.77
N SER A 55 22.40 -42.74 -41.44
CA SER A 55 22.51 -41.66 -42.45
C SER A 55 22.91 -40.30 -41.87
N LEU A 56 22.59 -40.04 -40.60
CA LEU A 56 22.99 -38.83 -39.86
C LEU A 56 24.49 -38.82 -39.47
N GLY A 57 25.25 -39.90 -39.74
CA GLY A 57 26.70 -39.94 -39.50
C GLY A 57 27.10 -40.05 -38.02
N ILE A 58 26.15 -40.29 -37.11
CA ILE A 58 26.42 -40.47 -35.68
C ILE A 58 27.06 -41.85 -35.49
N ARG A 59 28.38 -41.96 -35.39
CA ARG A 59 29.07 -43.26 -35.26
C ARG A 59 29.13 -43.77 -33.82
N ASN A 60 29.13 -42.88 -32.82
CA ASN A 60 29.26 -43.29 -31.43
C ASN A 60 27.94 -43.84 -30.88
N PRO A 61 27.92 -45.04 -30.29
CA PRO A 61 26.70 -45.66 -29.77
C PRO A 61 26.07 -44.86 -28.61
N VAL A 62 26.91 -44.16 -27.82
CA VAL A 62 26.46 -43.32 -26.69
C VAL A 62 25.61 -42.13 -27.16
N HIS A 63 26.03 -41.46 -28.24
CA HIS A 63 25.28 -40.34 -28.81
C HIS A 63 23.95 -40.81 -29.41
N LYS A 64 23.94 -42.00 -30.05
CA LYS A 64 22.70 -42.58 -30.57
C LYS A 64 21.70 -42.87 -29.47
N GLN A 65 22.15 -43.45 -28.36
CA GLN A 65 21.29 -43.75 -27.21
C GLN A 65 20.82 -42.47 -26.51
N LYS A 66 21.69 -41.49 -26.30
CA LYS A 66 21.31 -40.19 -25.69
C LYS A 66 20.28 -39.46 -26.55
N LEU A 67 20.48 -39.41 -27.86
CA LEU A 67 19.55 -38.79 -28.81
C LEU A 67 18.20 -39.52 -28.84
N SER A 68 18.22 -40.85 -28.92
CA SER A 68 17.02 -41.70 -28.91
C SER A 68 16.20 -41.52 -27.62
N LEU A 69 16.86 -41.48 -26.47
CA LEU A 69 16.22 -41.32 -25.17
C LEU A 69 15.61 -39.93 -25.01
N LYS A 70 16.36 -38.87 -25.36
CA LYS A 70 15.84 -37.50 -25.31
C LYS A 70 14.75 -37.27 -26.35
N ALA A 71 14.86 -37.86 -27.55
CA ALA A 71 13.81 -37.81 -28.58
C ALA A 71 12.53 -38.48 -28.07
N MET A 72 12.65 -39.62 -27.39
CA MET A 72 11.52 -40.29 -26.75
C MET A 72 10.86 -39.38 -25.72
N ASP A 73 11.65 -38.77 -24.84
CA ASP A 73 11.14 -37.85 -23.82
C ASP A 73 10.42 -36.67 -24.46
N THR A 74 10.97 -36.07 -25.52
CA THR A 74 10.30 -34.95 -26.20
C THR A 74 9.03 -35.34 -26.93
N VAL A 75 8.97 -36.53 -27.54
CA VAL A 75 7.76 -37.02 -28.20
C VAL A 75 6.68 -37.42 -27.17
N LEU A 76 7.10 -37.93 -26.01
CA LEU A 76 6.19 -38.37 -24.93
C LEU A 76 5.68 -37.21 -24.08
N PHE A 77 6.55 -36.23 -23.78
CA PHE A 77 6.29 -35.14 -22.83
C PHE A 77 6.15 -33.76 -23.49
N GLY A 78 6.43 -33.64 -24.79
CA GLY A 78 6.29 -32.40 -25.56
C GLY A 78 7.55 -31.53 -25.57
N ALA A 79 7.45 -30.38 -26.25
CA ALA A 79 8.57 -29.47 -26.44
C ALA A 79 9.08 -28.88 -25.12
N PRO A 80 10.41 -28.86 -24.90
CA PRO A 80 10.98 -28.17 -23.77
C PRO A 80 10.59 -26.69 -23.85
N LYS A 81 10.05 -26.18 -22.75
CA LYS A 81 9.55 -24.81 -22.70
C LYS A 81 10.74 -23.86 -22.69
N LYS A 82 11.03 -23.23 -23.84
CA LYS A 82 12.07 -22.20 -24.10
C LYS A 82 12.01 -20.95 -23.20
N ILE A 83 11.11 -20.94 -22.23
CA ILE A 83 10.68 -19.80 -21.44
C ILE A 83 11.48 -19.73 -20.12
N HIS A 84 12.07 -20.84 -19.66
CA HIS A 84 12.44 -20.95 -18.25
C HIS A 84 13.79 -20.32 -17.87
N SER A 85 14.74 -20.11 -18.80
CA SER A 85 16.05 -19.56 -18.43
C SER A 85 15.99 -18.04 -18.22
N TYR A 86 15.58 -17.28 -19.24
CA TYR A 86 15.55 -15.82 -19.12
C TYR A 86 14.54 -15.32 -18.08
N ILE A 87 13.37 -15.96 -17.96
CA ILE A 87 12.35 -15.55 -16.98
C ILE A 87 12.79 -15.87 -15.55
N LYS A 88 13.53 -16.98 -15.33
CA LYS A 88 14.07 -17.28 -14.01
C LYS A 88 15.12 -16.26 -13.59
N ASP A 89 15.98 -15.84 -14.51
CA ASP A 89 17.00 -14.82 -14.24
C ASP A 89 16.34 -13.46 -13.98
N VAL A 90 15.38 -13.04 -14.81
CA VAL A 90 14.61 -11.80 -14.61
C VAL A 90 13.84 -11.82 -13.28
N MET A 91 13.20 -12.94 -12.94
CA MET A 91 12.50 -13.09 -11.66
C MET A 91 13.47 -12.98 -10.47
N LEU A 92 14.67 -13.55 -10.60
CA LEU A 92 15.71 -13.49 -9.57
C LEU A 92 16.23 -12.06 -9.38
N PHE A 93 16.50 -11.33 -10.48
CA PHE A 93 16.88 -9.92 -10.40
C PHE A 93 15.79 -9.07 -9.73
N MET A 94 14.52 -9.27 -10.10
CA MET A 94 13.40 -8.55 -9.49
C MET A 94 13.24 -8.86 -8.00
N ALA A 95 13.42 -10.12 -7.60
CA ALA A 95 13.38 -10.51 -6.18
C ALA A 95 14.50 -9.85 -5.36
N VAL A 96 15.72 -9.79 -5.91
CA VAL A 96 16.86 -9.12 -5.27
C VAL A 96 16.61 -7.62 -5.12
N LEU A 97 16.08 -6.96 -6.16
CA LEU A 97 15.75 -5.53 -6.10
C LEU A 97 14.66 -5.24 -5.05
N LEU A 98 13.64 -6.09 -4.96
CA LEU A 98 12.61 -5.97 -3.91
C LEU A 98 13.22 -6.10 -2.51
N ALA A 99 14.11 -7.08 -2.30
CA ALA A 99 14.76 -7.29 -1.01
C ALA A 99 15.63 -6.09 -0.61
N ILE A 100 16.39 -5.51 -1.55
CA ILE A 100 17.19 -4.31 -1.31
C ILE A 100 16.29 -3.11 -1.02
N GLY A 101 15.20 -2.95 -1.78
CA GLY A 101 14.21 -1.89 -1.54
C GLY A 101 13.58 -1.98 -0.15
N ILE A 102 13.15 -3.17 0.27
CA ILE A 102 12.59 -3.43 1.60
C ILE A 102 13.65 -3.22 2.69
N SER A 103 14.88 -3.69 2.47
CA SER A 103 15.98 -3.50 3.42
C SER A 103 16.31 -2.02 3.61
N TRP A 104 16.35 -1.25 2.53
CA TRP A 104 16.54 0.21 2.56
C TRP A 104 15.39 0.92 3.29
N LEU A 105 14.14 0.60 2.93
CA LEU A 105 12.95 1.16 3.58
C LEU A 105 12.90 0.82 5.06
N ALA A 106 13.24 -0.41 5.46
CA ALA A 106 13.32 -0.81 6.85
C ALA A 106 14.40 -0.01 7.62
N CYS A 107 15.57 0.20 7.02
CA CYS A 107 16.62 1.04 7.61
C CYS A 107 16.19 2.51 7.76
N VAL A 108 15.51 3.07 6.75
CA VAL A 108 15.01 4.47 6.78
C VAL A 108 13.86 4.62 7.77
N HIS A 109 12.89 3.71 7.76
CA HIS A 109 11.76 3.70 8.69
C HIS A 109 12.24 3.51 10.14
N HIS A 110 13.24 2.65 10.37
CA HIS A 110 13.85 2.48 11.68
C HIS A 110 14.56 3.76 12.16
N ARG A 111 15.26 4.48 11.27
CA ARG A 111 15.87 5.78 11.57
C ARG A 111 14.82 6.88 11.83
N TYR A 112 13.72 6.89 11.08
CA TYR A 112 12.64 7.86 11.22
C TYR A 112 11.80 7.63 12.49
N SER A 113 11.51 6.36 12.82
CA SER A 113 10.78 5.94 14.02
C SER A 113 11.45 6.43 15.30
N GLN A 114 12.78 6.37 15.40
CA GLN A 114 13.51 6.88 16.57
C GLN A 114 13.28 8.37 16.84
N THR A 115 12.95 9.16 15.81
CA THR A 115 12.66 10.59 15.96
C THR A 115 11.20 10.83 16.36
N GLN A 116 10.27 10.05 15.76
CA GLN A 116 8.84 10.08 16.10
C GLN A 116 8.60 9.59 17.52
N VAL A 117 9.22 8.48 17.95
CA VAL A 117 9.06 7.91 19.29
C VAL A 117 9.55 8.87 20.38
N LYS A 118 10.65 9.61 20.13
CA LYS A 118 11.13 10.62 21.08
C LYS A 118 10.21 11.84 21.17
N LYS A 119 9.56 12.23 20.08
CA LYS A 119 8.53 13.29 20.09
C LYS A 119 7.26 12.79 20.77
N MET A 120 6.80 11.59 20.43
CA MET A 120 5.63 10.94 21.01
C MET A 120 5.79 10.67 22.51
N MET A 121 6.98 10.30 22.99
CA MET A 121 7.23 10.10 24.42
C MET A 121 7.14 11.42 25.20
N LYS A 122 7.59 12.54 24.61
CA LYS A 122 7.42 13.88 25.21
C LYS A 122 5.95 14.31 25.20
N ASP A 123 5.23 14.03 24.12
CA ASP A 123 3.81 14.34 24.03
C ASP A 123 3.00 13.50 25.04
N LEU A 124 3.35 12.23 25.26
CA LEU A 124 2.74 11.33 26.24
C LEU A 124 3.01 11.79 27.68
N GLU A 125 4.23 12.21 27.98
CA GLU A 125 4.58 12.81 29.28
C GLU A 125 3.80 14.12 29.52
N SER A 126 3.63 14.95 28.49
CA SER A 126 2.86 16.18 28.58
C SER A 126 1.35 15.92 28.77
N LEU A 127 0.81 14.92 28.07
CA LEU A 127 -0.58 14.49 28.17
C LEU A 127 -0.87 13.88 29.55
N GLN A 128 0.04 13.06 30.07
CA GLN A 128 -0.09 12.48 31.40
C GLN A 128 -0.06 13.56 32.49
N LYS A 129 0.77 14.59 32.33
CA LYS A 129 0.80 15.76 33.22
C LYS A 129 -0.50 16.57 33.14
N ALA A 130 -1.09 16.69 31.96
CA ALA A 130 -2.40 17.32 31.78
C ALA A 130 -3.53 16.48 32.37
N GLU A 131 -3.46 15.14 32.27
CA GLU A 131 -4.39 14.20 32.88
C GLU A 131 -4.34 14.29 34.41
N ASP A 132 -3.14 14.34 35.00
CA ASP A 132 -2.97 14.52 36.44
C ASP A 132 -3.47 15.90 36.92
N ALA A 133 -3.26 16.95 36.12
CA ALA A 133 -3.82 18.27 36.41
C ALA A 133 -5.36 18.27 36.35
N LEU A 134 -5.94 17.61 35.34
CA LEU A 134 -7.39 17.44 35.22
C LEU A 134 -7.96 16.61 36.38
N LYS A 135 -7.31 15.50 36.76
CA LYS A 135 -7.72 14.70 37.93
C LYS A 135 -7.67 15.52 39.21
N LYS A 136 -6.65 16.36 39.38
CA LYS A 136 -6.54 17.26 40.54
C LYS A 136 -7.66 18.29 40.56
N LEU A 137 -7.95 18.91 39.42
CA LEU A 137 -9.05 19.87 39.28
C LEU A 137 -10.41 19.20 39.50
N SER A 138 -10.66 18.00 38.96
CA SER A 138 -11.89 17.24 39.22
C SER A 138 -12.03 16.86 40.70
N LYS A 139 -10.93 16.56 41.38
CA LYS A 139 -10.93 16.28 42.82
C LYS A 139 -11.21 17.54 43.64
N GLU A 140 -10.61 18.67 43.28
CA GLU A 140 -10.89 19.97 43.90
C GLU A 140 -12.33 20.43 43.61
N LEU A 141 -12.89 20.14 42.43
CA LEU A 141 -14.28 20.46 42.08
C LEU A 141 -15.26 19.57 42.85
N ALA A 142 -14.98 18.27 42.98
CA ALA A 142 -15.77 17.36 43.81
C ALA A 142 -15.72 17.71 45.31
N ASP A 143 -14.57 18.17 45.81
CA ASP A 143 -14.40 18.65 47.19
C ASP A 143 -15.07 20.02 47.41
N ALA A 144 -14.94 20.93 46.44
CA ALA A 144 -15.62 22.23 46.44
C ALA A 144 -17.12 22.10 46.26
N GLU A 145 -17.62 21.12 45.52
CA GLU A 145 -19.05 20.78 45.41
C GLU A 145 -19.57 20.23 46.74
N ARG A 146 -18.81 19.34 47.40
CA ARG A 146 -19.13 18.83 48.74
C ARG A 146 -19.15 19.93 49.81
N ASN A 147 -18.28 20.94 49.67
CA ASN A 147 -18.27 22.14 50.52
C ASN A 147 -19.32 23.19 50.09
N GLN A 148 -19.71 23.26 48.81
CA GLN A 148 -20.80 24.12 48.29
C GLN A 148 -22.19 23.60 48.62
N VAL A 149 -22.36 22.31 48.94
CA VAL A 149 -23.58 21.82 49.58
C VAL A 149 -23.86 22.56 50.91
N SER A 150 -22.90 23.33 51.43
CA SER A 150 -23.06 24.20 52.60
C SER A 150 -23.17 25.72 52.32
N MET A 151 -23.25 26.24 51.08
CA MET A 151 -23.67 27.65 50.80
C MET A 151 -24.03 27.93 49.32
N PRO A 152 -25.06 28.75 49.02
CA PRO A 152 -25.99 28.50 47.91
C PRO A 152 -25.82 29.39 46.66
N HIS A 153 -26.25 28.85 45.53
CA HIS A 153 -26.98 29.44 44.37
C HIS A 153 -26.46 30.68 43.59
N ASP A 154 -25.50 31.47 44.05
CA ASP A 154 -25.20 32.77 43.40
C ASP A 154 -24.21 32.69 42.22
N LYS A 155 -23.31 31.69 42.16
CA LYS A 155 -22.28 31.60 41.11
C LYS A 155 -22.79 31.09 39.76
N GLN A 156 -23.99 30.52 39.72
CA GLN A 156 -24.58 29.96 38.51
C GLN A 156 -25.22 31.04 37.60
N GLU A 157 -25.59 32.18 38.17
CA GLU A 157 -26.15 33.30 37.41
C GLU A 157 -25.06 34.18 36.77
N GLU A 158 -23.90 34.37 37.44
CA GLU A 158 -22.78 35.12 36.86
C GLU A 158 -22.23 34.47 35.57
N LEU A 159 -22.13 33.15 35.52
CA LEU A 159 -21.71 32.43 34.32
C LEU A 159 -22.73 32.52 33.18
N ARG A 160 -24.03 32.65 33.50
CA ARG A 160 -25.09 32.86 32.50
C ARG A 160 -25.05 34.28 31.94
N LEU A 161 -24.75 35.28 32.76
CA LEU A 161 -24.61 36.67 32.33
C LEU A 161 -23.41 36.86 31.40
N PHE A 162 -22.27 36.25 31.73
CA PHE A 162 -21.06 36.30 30.90
C PHE A 162 -21.25 35.59 29.54
N ARG A 163 -21.99 34.47 29.53
CA ARG A 163 -22.35 33.74 28.31
C ARG A 163 -23.32 34.52 27.41
N HIS A 164 -24.25 35.28 27.98
CA HIS A 164 -25.21 36.07 27.21
C HIS A 164 -24.57 37.32 26.60
N ASN A 165 -23.67 37.99 27.34
CA ASN A 165 -23.01 39.21 26.86
C ASN A 165 -22.03 38.96 25.69
N SER A 166 -21.39 37.78 25.68
CA SER A 166 -20.47 37.38 24.61
C SER A 166 -21.18 37.02 23.28
N LEU A 167 -22.46 36.61 23.35
CA LEU A 167 -23.27 36.25 22.18
C LEU A 167 -23.95 37.47 21.51
N CYS A 168 -24.25 38.53 22.27
CA CYS A 168 -24.91 39.73 21.74
C CYS A 168 -23.94 40.66 20.95
N LEU A 169 -22.63 40.61 21.26
CA LEU A 169 -21.65 41.49 20.60
C LEU A 169 -21.34 41.12 19.14
N LYS A 170 -21.81 39.97 18.64
CA LYS A 170 -21.47 39.44 17.31
C LYS A 170 -22.54 39.66 16.23
N VAL A 171 -23.70 40.26 16.57
CA VAL A 171 -24.87 40.32 15.66
C VAL A 171 -25.40 41.76 15.46
N SER A 172 -24.54 42.77 15.42
CA SER A 172 -24.97 44.12 15.01
C SER A 172 -23.90 44.84 14.21
N ARG A 173 -23.73 44.46 12.94
CA ARG A 173 -23.18 45.38 11.94
C ARG A 173 -23.47 45.03 10.47
N VAL A 174 -24.71 44.69 10.12
CA VAL A 174 -25.17 44.76 8.72
C VAL A 174 -26.63 45.19 8.69
N ASN A 175 -26.89 46.50 8.81
CA ASN A 175 -27.86 47.23 7.99
C ASN A 175 -27.95 48.69 8.47
N ASN A 176 -27.70 49.64 7.57
CA ASN A 176 -28.49 50.87 7.49
C ASN A 176 -28.06 51.67 6.25
N GLY A 177 -28.90 51.58 5.21
CA GLY A 177 -28.94 52.51 4.10
C GLY A 177 -29.83 53.71 4.43
N GLU A 178 -29.28 54.90 4.13
CA GLU A 178 -29.94 56.06 3.51
C GLU A 178 -31.01 56.87 4.28
N LYS A 179 -30.61 58.06 4.78
CA LYS A 179 -30.96 59.35 4.15
C LYS A 179 -30.23 60.54 4.82
N SER A 180 -29.74 61.43 3.95
CA SER A 180 -28.93 62.63 4.19
C SER A 180 -29.62 63.71 5.08
N PRO A 181 -28.89 64.73 5.60
CA PRO A 181 -28.61 65.89 4.76
C PRO A 181 -27.24 66.59 4.97
N SER A 182 -26.78 67.20 3.87
CA SER A 182 -26.03 68.47 3.76
C SER A 182 -24.70 68.70 4.52
N SER A 183 -23.68 68.89 3.68
CA SER A 183 -22.66 69.96 3.74
C SER A 183 -21.72 70.05 4.96
N LEU A 184 -20.62 69.30 4.91
CA LEU A 184 -19.23 69.76 5.12
C LEU A 184 -18.31 68.52 5.13
N SER A 185 -17.08 68.63 4.60
CA SER A 185 -16.06 67.56 4.46
C SER A 185 -16.18 66.62 3.24
N ARG A 186 -15.90 67.19 2.05
CA ARG A 186 -15.77 66.45 0.79
C ARG A 186 -14.39 65.79 0.59
N GLU A 187 -13.40 66.07 1.44
CA GLU A 187 -12.01 65.59 1.25
C GLU A 187 -11.55 64.54 2.27
N GLY A 188 -12.00 64.61 3.53
CA GLY A 188 -11.71 63.57 4.53
C GLY A 188 -12.51 62.27 4.33
N SER A 189 -13.64 62.35 3.63
CA SER A 189 -14.52 61.21 3.33
C SER A 189 -14.03 60.39 2.14
N THR A 190 -13.37 61.01 1.15
CA THR A 190 -12.78 60.32 0.00
C THR A 190 -11.53 59.54 0.37
N TYR A 191 -10.69 60.09 1.26
CA TYR A 191 -9.49 59.41 1.76
C TYR A 191 -9.84 58.16 2.59
N ARG A 192 -10.76 58.27 3.56
CA ARG A 192 -11.21 57.13 4.38
C ARG A 192 -11.93 56.06 3.56
N ARG A 193 -12.65 56.47 2.50
CA ARG A 193 -13.32 55.56 1.55
C ARG A 193 -12.30 54.84 0.66
N GLN A 194 -11.30 55.54 0.13
CA GLN A 194 -10.20 54.92 -0.61
C GLN A 194 -9.38 53.95 0.24
N GLU A 195 -9.12 54.26 1.52
CA GLU A 195 -8.43 53.33 2.42
C GLU A 195 -9.28 52.08 2.70
N GLY A 196 -10.58 52.25 2.90
CA GLY A 196 -11.53 51.15 3.01
C GLY A 196 -11.57 50.29 1.75
N GLU A 197 -11.60 50.90 0.57
CA GLU A 197 -11.59 50.21 -0.73
C GLU A 197 -10.26 49.48 -0.96
N LYS A 198 -9.12 50.04 -0.54
CA LYS A 198 -7.81 49.36 -0.60
C LYS A 198 -7.78 48.13 0.32
N LYS A 199 -8.28 48.25 1.55
CA LYS A 199 -8.39 47.11 2.48
C LYS A 199 -9.36 46.04 1.98
N LEU A 200 -10.45 46.45 1.33
CA LEU A 200 -11.42 45.54 0.73
C LEU A 200 -10.80 44.76 -0.44
N LYS A 201 -10.06 45.46 -1.32
CA LYS A 201 -9.33 44.83 -2.43
C LYS A 201 -8.26 43.87 -1.95
N GLN A 202 -7.52 44.23 -0.90
CA GLN A 202 -6.54 43.33 -0.29
C GLN A 202 -7.21 42.08 0.29
N ALA A 203 -8.32 42.22 1.02
CA ALA A 203 -9.07 41.09 1.54
C ALA A 203 -9.67 40.22 0.41
N GLU A 204 -10.08 40.82 -0.70
CA GLU A 204 -10.59 40.12 -1.88
C GLU A 204 -9.49 39.33 -2.60
N GLU A 205 -8.29 39.89 -2.73
CA GLU A 205 -7.11 39.19 -3.24
C GLU A 205 -6.69 38.03 -2.34
N GLU A 206 -6.69 38.23 -1.01
CA GLU A 206 -6.41 37.17 -0.05
C GLU A 206 -7.45 36.04 -0.12
N LEU A 207 -8.74 36.37 -0.29
CA LEU A 207 -9.79 35.37 -0.48
C LEU A 207 -9.68 34.64 -1.82
N ALA A 208 -9.27 35.32 -2.89
CA ALA A 208 -9.03 34.69 -4.19
C ALA A 208 -7.86 33.70 -4.10
N MET A 209 -6.77 34.08 -3.43
CA MET A 209 -5.62 33.22 -3.20
C MET A 209 -5.98 31.98 -2.35
N LEU A 210 -6.79 32.17 -1.30
CA LEU A 210 -7.26 31.07 -0.47
C LEU A 210 -8.21 30.13 -1.21
N ARG A 211 -9.06 30.64 -2.12
CA ARG A 211 -9.92 29.81 -2.97
C ARG A 211 -9.11 28.98 -3.95
N GLU A 212 -8.09 29.56 -4.58
CA GLU A 212 -7.19 28.85 -5.48
C GLU A 212 -6.47 27.71 -4.73
N ALA A 213 -5.88 28.02 -3.56
CA ALA A 213 -5.20 27.04 -2.73
C ALA A 213 -6.13 25.90 -2.24
N LEU A 214 -7.39 26.23 -1.93
CA LEU A 214 -8.39 25.25 -1.51
C LEU A 214 -8.83 24.37 -2.69
N SER A 215 -9.01 24.95 -3.88
CA SER A 215 -9.31 24.21 -5.11
C SER A 215 -8.17 23.26 -5.50
N GLU A 216 -6.92 23.71 -5.37
CA GLU A 216 -5.75 22.86 -5.60
C GLU A 216 -5.70 21.70 -4.59
N ALA A 217 -5.97 21.97 -3.31
CA ALA A 217 -6.02 20.94 -2.28
C ALA A 217 -7.15 19.92 -2.53
N GLU A 218 -8.33 20.40 -2.95
CA GLU A 218 -9.48 19.57 -3.33
C GLU A 218 -9.15 18.68 -4.53
N ASN A 219 -8.55 19.23 -5.58
CA ASN A 219 -8.16 18.47 -6.77
C ASN A 219 -7.10 17.40 -6.45
N ARG A 220 -6.14 17.71 -5.55
CA ARG A 220 -5.17 16.71 -5.06
C ARG A 220 -5.84 15.58 -4.28
N LEU A 221 -6.86 15.90 -3.48
CA LEU A 221 -7.65 14.91 -2.75
C LEU A 221 -8.48 14.05 -3.72
N GLU A 222 -9.08 14.64 -4.75
CA GLU A 222 -9.84 13.92 -5.77
C GLU A 222 -8.95 12.96 -6.56
N VAL A 223 -7.74 13.36 -6.96
CA VAL A 223 -6.77 12.47 -7.62
C VAL A 223 -6.38 11.31 -6.71
N GLN A 224 -6.16 11.58 -5.42
CA GLN A 224 -5.83 10.55 -4.44
C GLN A 224 -7.02 9.61 -4.19
N GLN A 225 -8.24 10.14 -4.13
CA GLN A 225 -9.47 9.38 -3.97
C GLN A 225 -9.79 8.56 -5.22
N GLN A 226 -9.50 9.05 -6.43
CA GLN A 226 -9.60 8.28 -7.67
C GLN A 226 -8.58 7.14 -7.72
N LEU A 227 -7.35 7.38 -7.24
CA LEU A 227 -6.37 6.33 -7.07
C LEU A 227 -6.87 5.29 -6.07
N GLU A 228 -7.38 5.70 -4.91
CA GLU A 228 -7.98 4.78 -3.92
C GLU A 228 -9.22 4.04 -4.46
N SER A 229 -10.02 4.65 -5.33
CA SER A 229 -11.16 3.99 -5.96
C SER A 229 -10.74 2.89 -6.96
N GLN A 230 -9.54 3.00 -7.55
CA GLN A 230 -8.89 1.92 -8.31
C GLN A 230 -8.23 0.87 -7.41
N TRP A 231 -7.95 1.20 -6.15
CA TRP A 231 -7.48 0.29 -5.10
C TRP A 231 -8.65 -0.15 -4.22
N SER A 232 -9.66 -0.80 -4.81
CA SER A 232 -10.59 -1.58 -3.99
C SER A 232 -9.81 -2.73 -3.35
N VAL A 233 -9.80 -2.82 -2.01
CA VAL A 233 -9.20 -3.95 -1.29
C VAL A 233 -9.73 -5.24 -1.93
N PRO A 234 -8.86 -6.08 -2.53
CA PRO A 234 -9.31 -7.31 -3.17
C PRO A 234 -10.13 -8.13 -2.16
N GLY A 235 -11.34 -8.56 -2.54
CA GLY A 235 -12.24 -9.25 -1.61
C GLY A 235 -11.61 -10.48 -0.96
N GLU A 236 -10.65 -11.11 -1.64
CA GLU A 236 -9.84 -12.21 -1.12
C GLU A 236 -9.01 -11.77 0.10
N LEU A 237 -8.37 -10.60 0.04
CA LEU A 237 -7.58 -10.06 1.15
C LEU A 237 -8.46 -9.74 2.37
N GLN A 238 -9.66 -9.21 2.14
CA GLN A 238 -10.61 -8.93 3.22
C GLN A 238 -11.06 -10.22 3.93
N VAL A 239 -11.32 -11.29 3.17
CA VAL A 239 -11.64 -12.62 3.73
C VAL A 239 -10.47 -13.17 4.54
N TRP A 240 -9.24 -13.05 4.04
CA TRP A 240 -8.05 -13.48 4.77
C TRP A 240 -7.85 -12.68 6.06
N LEU A 241 -7.99 -11.35 6.01
CA LEU A 241 -7.86 -10.49 7.18
C LEU A 241 -8.90 -10.84 8.25
N GLN A 242 -10.15 -11.05 7.82
CA GLN A 242 -11.22 -11.51 8.70
C GLN A 242 -10.86 -12.86 9.34
N LEU A 243 -10.44 -13.84 8.54
CA LEU A 243 -10.09 -15.17 9.05
C LEU A 243 -8.93 -15.10 10.05
N THR A 244 -7.90 -14.30 9.77
CA THR A 244 -6.77 -14.12 10.69
C THR A 244 -7.19 -13.43 11.99
N HIS A 245 -8.08 -12.45 11.90
CA HIS A 245 -8.62 -11.76 13.07
C HIS A 245 -9.43 -12.72 13.95
N GLU A 246 -10.32 -13.52 13.35
CA GLU A 246 -11.10 -14.54 14.07
C GLU A 246 -10.18 -15.55 14.76
N LEU A 247 -9.14 -16.04 14.08
CA LEU A 247 -8.17 -16.98 14.66
C LEU A 247 -7.39 -16.34 15.82
N GLU A 248 -6.91 -15.12 15.63
CA GLU A 248 -6.19 -14.37 16.67
C GLU A 248 -7.08 -14.14 17.90
N GLN A 249 -8.35 -13.79 17.70
CA GLN A 249 -9.31 -13.57 18.77
C GLN A 249 -9.58 -14.86 19.56
N VAL A 250 -9.67 -16.01 18.89
CA VAL A 250 -9.78 -17.33 19.55
C VAL A 250 -8.53 -17.63 20.38
N HIS A 251 -7.34 -17.42 19.82
CA HIS A 251 -6.08 -17.64 20.53
C HIS A 251 -5.93 -16.71 21.74
N TYR A 252 -6.31 -15.43 21.59
CA TYR A 252 -6.29 -14.45 22.66
C TYR A 252 -7.23 -14.88 23.80
N ASN A 253 -8.47 -15.25 23.47
CA ASN A 253 -9.46 -15.69 24.45
C ASN A 253 -9.01 -16.98 25.17
N ALA A 254 -8.41 -17.93 24.47
CA ALA A 254 -7.87 -19.15 25.07
C ALA A 254 -6.74 -18.83 26.06
N LYS A 255 -5.80 -17.95 25.69
CA LYS A 255 -4.72 -17.49 26.57
C LYS A 255 -5.27 -16.74 27.79
N ARG A 256 -6.25 -15.87 27.59
CA ARG A 256 -6.92 -15.14 28.66
C ARG A 256 -7.60 -16.09 29.65
N GLN A 257 -8.39 -17.05 29.17
CA GLN A 257 -9.02 -18.05 30.05
C GLN A 257 -8.00 -18.91 30.79
N ALA A 258 -6.89 -19.29 30.15
CA ALA A 258 -5.83 -20.04 30.81
C ALA A 258 -5.19 -19.24 31.95
N ALA A 259 -4.92 -17.94 31.72
CA ALA A 259 -4.43 -17.03 32.75
C ALA A 259 -5.44 -16.85 33.88
N GLU A 260 -6.73 -16.67 33.58
CA GLU A 260 -7.80 -16.56 34.59
C GLU A 260 -7.90 -17.84 35.44
N ARG A 261 -7.78 -19.03 34.85
CA ARG A 261 -7.73 -20.31 35.60
C ARG A 261 -6.51 -20.40 36.51
N GLN A 262 -5.34 -19.95 36.05
CA GLN A 262 -4.13 -19.92 36.87
C GLN A 262 -4.28 -18.95 38.05
N LEU A 263 -4.89 -17.78 37.83
CA LEU A 263 -5.19 -16.83 38.91
C LEU A 263 -6.19 -17.39 39.93
N LEU A 264 -7.23 -18.09 39.48
CA LEU A 264 -8.20 -18.74 40.37
C LEU A 264 -7.56 -19.88 41.17
N ALA A 265 -6.76 -20.74 40.53
CA ALA A 265 -6.04 -21.81 41.23
C ALA A 265 -5.04 -21.27 42.26
N ALA A 266 -4.35 -20.16 41.95
CA ALA A 266 -3.48 -19.48 42.90
C ALA A 266 -4.27 -18.84 44.06
N ARG A 267 -5.47 -18.31 43.80
CA ARG A 267 -6.35 -17.74 44.83
C ARG A 267 -6.91 -18.82 45.76
N ASP A 268 -7.35 -19.95 45.23
CA ASP A 268 -7.96 -21.03 46.01
C ASP A 268 -6.90 -21.94 46.71
N GLY A 269 -5.62 -21.76 46.36
CA GLY A 269 -4.47 -22.43 46.98
C GLY A 269 -3.78 -21.63 48.12
N CYS A 270 -4.29 -20.43 48.44
CA CYS A 270 -3.88 -19.62 49.60
C CYS A 270 -5.01 -19.58 50.64
#